data_AF-J3LT13-F1
#
_entry.id   AF-J3LT13-F1
#
_cell.length_a   1.000
_cell.length_b   1.000
_cell.length_c   1.000
_cell.angle_alpha   90.00
_cell.angle_beta   90.00
_cell.angle_gamma   90.00
#
_symmetry.space_group_name_H-M   'P 1'
#
loop_
_entity.id
_entity.type
_entity.pdbx_description
1 polymer ?
#
loop_
_entity_poly.entity_id
_entity_poly.type
_entity_poly.pdbx_seq_one_letter_code
_entity_poly.pdbx_strand_id
1 'polypeptide(L)'
;METIAQTKATRPETDPDTDMSVEAQEFKQILDEIIPHLSAANLWDYLPALRWFDVFGVKNKILAAVSRRDAFLRRLIDAERRRLDDGNESESESEKKSMIAVLLTLQKTEPEIYTENMITALCANLFGAGTETTSTTTEWAMSLLLNHPETLKKAQAEIDASVGSSRLIDADDVPRRSAAPTCPAARCYSSTRTPSTATRRRGRSRRGSCRRGSKAAGATRCS
;
A
#
# COMPACT_ATOMS: atom_id res chain seq x y z
N MET A 1 -23.82 47.36 -1.75
CA MET A 1 -24.13 45.97 -1.36
C MET A 1 -23.05 45.06 -1.92
N GLU A 2 -21.82 45.24 -1.44
CA GLU A 2 -20.70 44.36 -1.75
C GLU A 2 -19.83 44.34 -0.51
N THR A 3 -19.94 43.30 0.29
CA THR A 3 -19.02 43.02 1.38
C THR A 3 -19.03 41.52 1.69
N ILE A 4 -17.81 40.95 1.65
CA ILE A 4 -17.34 39.73 2.30
C ILE A 4 -17.56 38.42 1.53
N ALA A 5 -16.65 38.16 0.58
CA ALA A 5 -16.29 36.82 0.12
C ALA A 5 -14.77 36.72 -0.03
N GLN A 6 -14.03 36.92 1.06
CA GLN A 6 -12.63 36.52 1.17
C GLN A 6 -12.36 36.07 2.61
N THR A 7 -12.50 34.78 2.87
CA THR A 7 -11.85 34.14 4.03
C THR A 7 -11.29 32.79 3.62
N LYS A 8 -9.95 32.75 3.61
CA LYS A 8 -9.07 31.59 3.82
C LYS A 8 -9.24 30.38 2.88
N ALA A 9 -8.55 30.45 1.75
CA ALA A 9 -7.84 29.30 1.18
C ALA A 9 -6.34 29.62 1.11
N THR A 10 -5.72 29.93 2.25
CA THR A 10 -4.26 29.89 2.38
C THR A 10 -3.96 28.69 3.25
N ARG A 11 -3.98 27.52 2.61
CA ARG A 11 -3.30 26.34 3.12
C ARG A 11 -1.81 26.69 3.06
N PRO A 12 -1.06 26.68 4.17
CA PRO A 12 0.39 26.84 4.06
C PRO A 12 0.89 25.72 3.16
N GLU A 13 1.67 26.04 2.13
CA GLU A 13 2.46 25.04 1.42
C GLU A 13 3.55 24.56 2.39
N THR A 14 3.17 23.65 3.28
CA THR A 14 4.12 22.73 3.89
C THR A 14 4.66 21.87 2.76
N ASP A 15 5.96 21.97 2.54
CA ASP A 15 6.72 21.08 1.68
C ASP A 15 6.26 19.63 1.93
N PRO A 16 5.73 18.92 0.91
CA PRO A 16 5.08 17.62 1.09
C PRO A 16 6.00 16.54 1.69
N ASP A 17 7.31 16.77 1.70
CA ASP A 17 8.30 15.89 2.34
C ASP A 17 8.45 16.12 3.86
N THR A 18 7.80 17.14 4.46
CA THR A 18 7.95 17.46 5.90
C THR A 18 6.96 16.70 6.81
N ASP A 19 6.03 15.91 6.26
CA ASP A 19 5.01 15.17 7.05
C ASP A 19 5.41 13.72 7.41
N MET A 20 6.54 13.24 6.89
CA MET A 20 7.04 11.89 7.17
C MET A 20 8.00 11.92 8.38
N SER A 21 7.78 11.05 9.38
CA SER A 21 8.74 10.92 10.48
C SER A 21 10.08 10.37 9.98
N VAL A 22 11.16 10.68 10.71
CA VAL A 22 12.53 10.26 10.37
C VAL A 22 12.61 8.74 10.24
N GLU A 23 11.93 8.01 11.13
CA GLU A 23 11.84 6.55 11.12
C GLU A 23 11.14 6.02 9.86
N ALA A 24 10.08 6.68 9.43
CA ALA A 24 9.35 6.31 8.21
C ALA A 24 10.20 6.58 6.95
N GLN A 25 10.98 7.66 6.94
CA GLN A 25 11.92 7.96 5.86
C GLN A 25 13.07 6.93 5.81
N GLU A 26 13.63 6.54 6.96
CA GLU A 26 14.63 5.49 7.05
C GLU A 26 14.10 4.15 6.52
N PHE A 27 12.88 3.77 6.94
CA PHE A 27 12.24 2.55 6.47
C PHE A 27 11.95 2.57 4.97
N LYS A 28 11.48 3.70 4.43
CA LYS A 28 11.26 3.87 2.99
C LYS A 28 12.55 3.68 2.19
N GLN A 29 13.66 4.30 2.62
CA GLN A 29 14.97 4.14 1.95
C GLN A 29 15.42 2.68 1.95
N ILE A 30 15.18 1.95 3.04
CA ILE A 30 15.47 0.51 3.12
C ILE A 30 14.63 -0.28 2.12
N LEU A 31 13.33 0.02 1.99
CA LEU A 31 12.47 -0.66 1.01
C LEU A 31 12.86 -0.33 -0.44
N ASP A 32 13.17 0.93 -0.74
CA ASP A 32 13.59 1.37 -2.07
C ASP A 32 14.88 0.66 -2.54
N GLU A 33 15.76 0.26 -1.61
CA GLU A 33 16.95 -0.54 -1.92
C GLU A 33 16.62 -2.04 -2.11
N ILE A 34 15.68 -2.62 -1.35
CA ILE A 34 15.42 -4.06 -1.34
C ILE A 34 14.42 -4.49 -2.42
N ILE A 35 13.32 -3.76 -2.61
CA ILE A 35 12.21 -4.14 -3.49
C ILE A 35 12.64 -4.36 -4.95
N PRO A 36 13.51 -3.52 -5.55
CA PRO A 36 13.99 -3.76 -6.92
C PRO A 36 14.72 -5.10 -7.08
N HIS A 37 15.30 -5.63 -6.01
CA HIS A 37 15.99 -6.92 -6.02
C HIS A 37 15.06 -8.11 -5.79
N LEU A 38 13.89 -7.92 -5.19
CA LEU A 38 12.90 -8.98 -4.93
C LEU A 38 12.00 -9.29 -6.13
N SER A 39 11.69 -8.28 -6.95
CA SER A 39 10.68 -8.38 -8.03
C SER A 39 11.28 -8.25 -9.44
N ALA A 40 12.57 -7.92 -9.57
CA ALA A 40 13.22 -7.94 -10.87
C ALA A 40 13.35 -9.37 -11.40
N ALA A 41 13.14 -9.55 -12.70
CA ALA A 41 13.59 -10.73 -13.43
C ALA A 41 15.13 -10.76 -13.41
N ASN A 42 15.66 -11.22 -12.29
CA ASN A 42 17.05 -11.24 -11.97
C ASN A 42 17.76 -12.23 -12.89
N LEU A 43 18.78 -11.77 -13.63
CA LEU A 43 19.50 -12.61 -14.59
C LEU A 43 20.15 -13.84 -13.92
N TRP A 44 20.46 -13.73 -12.63
CA TRP A 44 21.03 -14.78 -11.79
C TRP A 44 20.03 -15.87 -11.38
N ASP A 45 18.73 -15.63 -11.47
CA ASP A 45 17.69 -16.65 -11.26
C ASP A 45 17.59 -17.60 -12.46
N TYR A 46 17.93 -17.11 -13.67
CA TYR A 46 17.89 -17.89 -14.91
C TYR A 46 19.25 -18.52 -15.28
N LEU A 47 20.36 -17.96 -14.78
CA LEU A 47 21.71 -18.38 -15.11
C LEU A 47 22.52 -18.69 -13.83
N PRO A 48 22.55 -19.95 -13.37
CA PRO A 48 23.23 -20.36 -12.13
C PRO A 48 24.72 -19.97 -12.07
N ALA A 49 25.40 -19.89 -13.22
CA ALA A 49 26.80 -19.48 -13.29
C ALA A 49 27.02 -18.03 -12.81
N LEU A 50 26.06 -17.11 -13.05
CA LEU A 50 26.16 -15.73 -12.58
C LEU A 50 25.98 -15.61 -11.06
N ARG A 51 25.34 -16.59 -10.41
CA ARG A 51 25.22 -16.63 -8.94
C ARG A 51 26.58 -16.86 -8.28
N TRP A 52 27.54 -17.50 -8.96
CA TRP A 52 28.84 -17.79 -8.36
C TRP A 52 29.77 -16.57 -8.35
N PHE A 53 29.74 -15.78 -9.43
CA PHE A 53 30.69 -14.70 -9.63
C PHE A 53 30.28 -13.36 -9.01
N ASP A 54 29.04 -13.21 -8.50
CA ASP A 54 28.48 -11.92 -8.02
C ASP A 54 28.96 -10.73 -8.85
N VAL A 55 28.87 -10.87 -10.19
CA VAL A 55 29.58 -10.03 -11.18
C VAL A 55 29.24 -8.55 -11.02
N PHE A 56 28.11 -8.24 -10.37
CA PHE A 56 27.59 -6.89 -10.19
C PHE A 56 27.60 -6.40 -8.73
N GLY A 57 28.19 -7.17 -7.80
CA GLY A 57 28.21 -6.84 -6.36
C GLY A 57 26.82 -6.74 -5.73
N VAL A 58 25.82 -7.39 -6.34
CA VAL A 58 24.41 -7.29 -5.96
C VAL A 58 24.19 -7.98 -4.62
N LYS A 59 24.89 -9.09 -4.35
CA LYS A 59 24.78 -9.76 -3.05
C LYS A 59 25.22 -8.86 -1.90
N ASN A 60 26.33 -8.15 -2.06
CA ASN A 60 26.83 -7.24 -1.02
C ASN A 60 25.86 -6.08 -0.77
N LYS A 61 25.23 -5.54 -1.83
CA LYS A 61 24.19 -4.51 -1.70
C LYS A 61 22.95 -5.01 -0.97
N ILE A 62 22.45 -6.19 -1.35
CA ILE A 62 21.31 -6.83 -0.67
C ILE A 62 21.65 -7.10 0.79
N LEU A 63 22.82 -7.66 1.09
CA LEU A 63 23.25 -7.94 2.47
C LEU A 63 23.36 -6.66 3.30
N ALA A 64 23.88 -5.58 2.73
CA ALA A 64 23.95 -4.29 3.41
C ALA A 64 22.55 -3.71 3.69
N ALA A 65 21.64 -3.77 2.72
CA ALA A 65 20.26 -3.29 2.87
C ALA A 65 19.48 -4.14 3.89
N VAL A 66 19.61 -5.46 3.84
CA VAL A 66 19.04 -6.40 4.82
C VAL A 66 19.59 -6.13 6.22
N SER A 67 20.89 -5.90 6.36
CA SER A 67 21.50 -5.59 7.66
C SER A 67 20.94 -4.27 8.24
N ARG A 68 20.74 -3.26 7.39
CA ARG A 68 20.14 -1.98 7.80
C ARG A 68 18.68 -2.16 8.23
N ARG A 69 17.90 -2.95 7.47
CA ARG A 69 16.53 -3.34 7.82
C ARG A 69 16.46 -4.04 9.17
N ASP A 70 17.31 -5.04 9.38
CA ASP A 70 17.28 -5.83 10.61
C ASP A 70 17.69 -4.98 11.82
N ALA A 71 18.63 -4.04 11.65
CA ALA A 71 18.97 -3.06 12.69
C ALA A 71 17.79 -2.12 13.01
N PHE A 72 17.07 -1.64 11.99
CA PHE A 72 15.86 -0.84 12.18
C PHE A 72 14.78 -1.62 12.94
N LEU A 73 14.48 -2.85 12.52
CA LEU A 73 13.46 -3.69 13.15
C LEU A 73 13.82 -4.07 14.58
N ARG A 74 15.09 -4.39 14.86
CA ARG A 74 15.56 -4.64 16.23
C ARG A 74 15.32 -3.44 17.15
N ARG A 75 15.65 -2.22 16.70
CA ARG A 75 15.36 -1.00 17.47
C ARG A 75 13.88 -0.86 17.81
N LEU A 76 12.99 -1.18 16.87
CA LEU A 76 11.55 -1.14 17.08
C LEU A 76 11.07 -2.23 18.06
N ILE A 77 11.59 -3.45 17.92
CA ILE A 77 11.29 -4.58 18.81
C ILE A 77 11.77 -4.29 20.23
N ASP A 78 12.97 -3.74 20.39
CA ASP A 78 13.55 -3.40 21.69
C ASP A 78 12.84 -2.22 22.36
N ALA A 79 12.34 -1.26 21.58
CA ALA A 79 11.48 -0.19 22.08
C ALA A 79 10.17 -0.77 22.65
N GLU A 80 9.51 -1.67 21.91
CA GLU A 80 8.27 -2.27 22.36
C GLU A 80 8.48 -3.23 23.55
N ARG A 81 9.59 -3.96 23.58
CA ARG A 81 9.97 -4.80 24.73
C ARG A 81 10.08 -3.98 26.01
N ARG A 82 10.80 -2.85 25.95
CA ARG A 82 10.92 -1.93 27.10
C ARG A 82 9.56 -1.40 27.54
N ARG A 83 8.69 -1.04 26.59
CA ARG A 83 7.33 -0.59 26.87
C ARG A 83 6.49 -1.64 27.64
N LEU A 84 6.66 -2.92 27.30
CA LEU A 84 5.99 -4.03 27.99
C LEU A 84 6.57 -4.30 29.38
N ASP A 85 7.90 -4.22 29.53
CA ASP A 85 8.57 -4.51 30.79
C ASP A 85 8.37 -3.39 31.84
N ASP A 86 8.17 -2.15 31.40
CA ASP A 86 7.88 -0.99 32.27
C ASP A 86 6.46 -1.02 32.88
N GLY A 87 5.63 -2.03 32.57
CA GLY A 87 4.32 -2.23 33.19
C GLY A 87 3.29 -1.13 32.90
N ASN A 88 3.53 -0.29 31.90
CA ASN A 88 2.65 0.83 31.52
C ASN A 88 1.40 0.37 30.73
N GLU A 89 0.97 -0.89 30.89
CA GLU A 89 -0.33 -1.36 30.41
C GLU A 89 -1.41 -0.74 31.31
N SER A 90 -1.77 0.52 31.05
CA SER A 90 -3.05 1.02 31.52
C SER A 90 -4.13 0.06 31.01
N GLU A 91 -5.03 -0.43 31.89
CA GLU A 91 -6.05 -1.44 31.58
C GLU A 91 -6.96 -1.05 30.39
N SER A 92 -6.93 0.22 29.96
CA SER A 92 -7.57 0.75 28.74
C SER A 92 -6.85 0.46 27.41
N GLU A 93 -5.57 0.02 27.41
CA GLU A 93 -4.80 -0.28 26.19
C GLU A 93 -4.90 -1.73 25.71
N SER A 94 -5.62 -2.60 26.43
CA SER A 94 -5.85 -3.99 26.02
C SER A 94 -6.43 -4.11 24.61
N GLU A 95 -7.12 -3.08 24.11
CA GLU A 95 -7.75 -3.08 22.77
C GLU A 95 -6.80 -2.68 21.63
N LYS A 96 -5.61 -2.12 21.88
CA LYS A 96 -4.69 -1.64 20.82
C LYS A 96 -3.27 -2.19 20.96
N LYS A 97 -3.14 -3.49 21.26
CA LYS A 97 -1.83 -4.14 21.29
C LYS A 97 -1.18 -4.11 19.90
N SER A 98 0.03 -3.59 19.83
CA SER A 98 0.84 -3.65 18.61
C SER A 98 1.10 -5.12 18.25
N MET A 99 1.27 -5.43 16.96
CA MET A 99 1.65 -6.79 16.56
C MET A 99 2.94 -7.24 17.27
N ILE A 100 3.92 -6.34 17.41
CA ILE A 100 5.19 -6.64 18.06
C ILE A 100 4.95 -7.03 19.52
N ALA A 101 4.06 -6.33 20.23
CA ALA A 101 3.69 -6.68 21.60
C ALA A 101 3.06 -8.08 21.69
N VAL A 102 2.19 -8.43 20.75
CA VAL A 102 1.58 -9.77 20.67
C VAL A 102 2.67 -10.84 20.46
N LEU A 103 3.58 -10.63 19.50
CA LEU A 103 4.68 -11.55 19.21
C LEU A 103 5.63 -11.71 20.41
N LEU A 104 5.93 -10.63 21.13
CA LEU A 104 6.75 -10.67 22.35
C LEU A 104 6.04 -11.38 23.51
N THR A 105 4.71 -11.27 23.60
CA THR A 105 3.92 -12.03 24.58
C THR A 105 3.95 -13.53 24.27
N LEU A 106 3.80 -13.89 22.99
CA LEU A 106 3.91 -15.28 22.54
C LEU A 106 5.32 -15.85 22.75
N GLN A 107 6.37 -15.04 22.61
CA GLN A 107 7.74 -15.45 22.95
C GLN A 107 7.90 -15.89 24.40
N LYS A 108 7.18 -15.28 25.34
CA LYS A 108 7.20 -15.69 26.75
C LYS A 108 6.53 -17.05 26.98
N THR A 109 5.59 -17.43 26.11
CA THR A 109 4.79 -18.67 26.23
C THR A 109 5.38 -19.83 25.44
N GLU A 110 5.88 -19.56 24.24
CA GLU A 110 6.41 -20.55 23.28
C GLU A 110 7.77 -20.08 22.69
N PRO A 111 8.83 -20.01 23.52
CA PRO A 111 10.11 -19.41 23.13
C PRO A 111 10.84 -20.19 22.03
N GLU A 112 10.65 -21.51 21.94
CA GLU A 112 11.17 -22.38 20.89
C GLU A 112 10.62 -22.05 19.49
N ILE A 113 9.40 -21.53 19.39
CA ILE A 113 8.78 -21.17 18.11
C ILE A 113 9.06 -19.69 17.80
N TYR A 114 8.84 -18.81 18.77
CA TYR A 114 9.01 -17.36 18.62
C TYR A 114 10.41 -16.90 19.00
N THR A 115 11.40 -17.46 18.30
CA THR A 115 12.80 -17.01 18.41
C THR A 115 12.96 -15.55 17.95
N GLU A 116 14.01 -14.86 18.41
CA GLU A 116 14.29 -13.47 17.99
C GLU A 116 14.36 -13.32 16.47
N ASN A 117 14.97 -14.29 15.79
CA ASN A 117 15.05 -14.33 14.34
C ASN A 117 13.67 -14.48 13.69
N MET A 118 12.81 -15.35 14.25
CA MET A 118 11.44 -15.54 13.76
C MET A 118 10.61 -14.25 13.90
N ILE A 119 10.66 -13.61 15.06
CA ILE A 119 9.93 -12.34 15.31
C ILE A 119 10.42 -11.26 14.35
N THR A 120 11.73 -11.10 14.20
CA THR A 120 12.32 -10.13 13.27
C THR A 120 11.89 -10.40 11.82
N ALA A 121 11.88 -11.67 11.41
CA ALA A 121 11.44 -12.06 10.07
C ALA A 121 9.95 -11.81 9.83
N LEU A 122 9.08 -12.11 10.81
CA LEU A 122 7.64 -11.84 10.73
C LEU A 122 7.36 -10.34 10.63
N CYS A 123 8.05 -9.53 11.44
CA CYS A 123 7.98 -8.07 11.34
C CYS A 123 8.42 -7.59 9.96
N ALA A 124 9.58 -8.04 9.47
CA ALA A 124 10.09 -7.68 8.14
C ALA A 124 9.08 -7.99 7.03
N ASN A 125 8.45 -9.17 7.09
CA ASN A 125 7.48 -9.60 6.11
C ASN A 125 6.21 -8.75 6.15
N LEU A 126 5.64 -8.48 7.34
CA LEU A 126 4.41 -7.70 7.44
C LEU A 126 4.64 -6.24 7.01
N PHE A 127 5.70 -5.59 7.49
CA PHE A 127 5.99 -4.21 7.13
C PHE A 127 6.32 -4.09 5.64
N GLY A 128 7.16 -4.98 5.09
CA GLY A 128 7.51 -4.94 3.68
C GLY A 128 6.32 -5.21 2.75
N ALA A 129 5.59 -6.31 2.99
CA ALA A 129 4.44 -6.66 2.16
C ALA A 129 3.28 -5.67 2.33
N GLY A 130 3.06 -5.15 3.53
CA GLY A 130 2.00 -4.19 3.82
C GLY A 130 2.24 -2.83 3.14
N THR A 131 3.44 -2.26 3.27
CA THR A 131 3.72 -0.91 2.75
C THR A 131 3.72 -0.86 1.23
N GLU A 132 4.43 -1.78 0.57
CA GLU A 132 4.58 -1.75 -0.89
C GLU A 132 3.23 -1.96 -1.61
N THR A 133 2.47 -2.96 -1.17
CA THR A 133 1.21 -3.34 -1.80
C THR A 133 0.12 -2.29 -1.59
N THR A 134 0.01 -1.73 -0.38
CA THR A 134 -1.01 -0.71 -0.07
C THR A 134 -0.70 0.62 -0.73
N SER A 135 0.57 1.04 -0.75
CA SER A 135 1.02 2.25 -1.47
C SER A 135 0.69 2.15 -2.96
N THR A 136 1.12 1.04 -3.59
CA THR A 136 0.84 0.79 -5.01
C THR A 136 -0.66 0.73 -5.29
N THR A 137 -1.44 0.02 -4.46
CA THR A 137 -2.89 -0.08 -4.64
C THR A 137 -3.57 1.29 -4.54
N THR A 138 -3.12 2.13 -3.61
CA THR A 138 -3.65 3.48 -3.42
C THR A 138 -3.30 4.37 -4.61
N GLU A 139 -2.07 4.28 -5.13
CA GLU A 139 -1.64 5.00 -6.34
C GLU A 139 -2.51 4.63 -7.55
N TRP A 140 -2.74 3.34 -7.78
CA TRP A 140 -3.62 2.87 -8.85
C TRP A 140 -5.07 3.27 -8.63
N ALA A 141 -5.58 3.17 -7.41
CA ALA A 141 -6.94 3.57 -7.09
C ALA A 141 -7.16 5.06 -7.39
N MET A 142 -6.26 5.94 -6.94
CA MET A 142 -6.33 7.37 -7.24
C MET A 142 -6.20 7.66 -8.73
N SER A 143 -5.27 6.98 -9.41
CA SER A 143 -5.09 7.12 -10.86
C SER A 143 -6.35 6.72 -11.64
N LEU A 144 -7.01 5.63 -11.26
CA LEU A 144 -8.26 5.19 -11.88
C LEU A 144 -9.41 6.17 -11.60
N LEU A 145 -9.54 6.66 -10.38
CA LEU A 145 -10.57 7.61 -10.00
C LEU A 145 -10.44 8.94 -10.75
N LEU A 146 -9.23 9.47 -10.86
CA LEU A 146 -8.94 10.72 -11.58
C LEU A 146 -9.20 10.59 -13.09
N ASN A 147 -9.00 9.40 -13.66
CA ASN A 147 -9.30 9.11 -15.06
C ASN A 147 -10.81 8.84 -15.32
N HIS A 148 -11.61 8.61 -14.28
CA HIS A 148 -13.04 8.31 -14.36
C HIS A 148 -13.87 9.23 -13.43
N PRO A 149 -14.01 10.53 -13.77
CA PRO A 149 -14.60 11.53 -12.89
C PRO A 149 -16.07 11.24 -12.50
N GLU A 150 -16.85 10.57 -13.35
CA GLU A 150 -18.22 10.17 -13.00
C GLU A 150 -18.24 9.10 -11.88
N THR A 151 -17.26 8.20 -11.87
CA THR A 151 -17.12 7.19 -10.80
C THR A 151 -16.64 7.86 -9.50
N LEU A 152 -15.72 8.83 -9.61
CA LEU A 152 -15.25 9.61 -8.46
C LEU A 152 -16.38 10.42 -7.81
N LYS A 153 -17.19 11.14 -8.59
CA LYS A 153 -18.36 11.89 -8.08
C LYS A 153 -19.35 10.96 -7.36
N LYS A 154 -19.62 9.79 -7.93
CA LYS A 154 -20.48 8.78 -7.31
C LYS A 154 -19.92 8.31 -5.96
N ALA A 155 -18.63 8.00 -5.92
CA ALA A 155 -17.97 7.58 -4.68
C ALA A 155 -18.00 8.67 -3.60
N GLN A 156 -17.79 9.94 -3.97
CA GLN A 156 -17.91 11.08 -3.06
C GLN A 156 -19.33 11.20 -2.49
N ALA A 157 -20.35 11.15 -3.35
CA ALA A 157 -21.74 11.23 -2.92
C ALA A 157 -22.14 10.07 -1.99
N GLU A 158 -21.63 8.84 -2.22
CA GLU A 158 -21.86 7.70 -1.33
C GLU A 158 -21.20 7.88 0.04
N ILE A 159 -19.99 8.44 0.09
CA ILE A 159 -19.29 8.76 1.34
C ILE A 159 -20.06 9.84 2.11
N ASP A 160 -20.45 10.92 1.43
CA ASP A 160 -21.20 12.02 2.03
C ASP A 160 -22.57 11.55 2.55
N ALA A 161 -23.24 10.63 1.85
CA ALA A 161 -24.52 10.07 2.29
C ALA A 161 -24.40 9.12 3.50
N SER A 162 -23.29 8.42 3.65
CA SER A 162 -23.11 7.40 4.70
C SER A 162 -22.45 7.94 5.97
N VAL A 163 -21.48 8.85 5.84
CA VAL A 163 -20.67 9.39 6.96
C VAL A 163 -20.98 10.86 7.22
N GLY A 164 -21.42 11.61 6.20
CA GLY A 164 -21.55 13.07 6.27
C GLY A 164 -20.21 13.79 6.15
N SER A 165 -20.22 15.12 6.28
CA SER A 165 -19.03 15.98 6.17
C SER A 165 -18.47 16.43 7.53
N SER A 166 -19.03 15.96 8.63
CA SER A 166 -18.69 16.43 9.99
C SER A 166 -17.56 15.65 10.67
N ARG A 167 -17.18 14.47 10.16
CA ARG A 167 -16.12 13.64 10.74
C ARG A 167 -15.36 12.83 9.69
N LEU A 168 -14.17 12.38 10.07
CA LEU A 168 -13.40 11.41 9.30
C LEU A 168 -14.07 10.03 9.31
N ILE A 169 -13.77 9.26 8.27
CA ILE A 169 -14.25 7.89 8.07
C ILE A 169 -13.59 6.98 9.11
N ASP A 170 -14.38 6.14 9.76
CA ASP A 170 -13.90 5.10 10.66
C ASP A 170 -13.98 3.71 9.98
N ALA A 171 -13.26 2.72 10.51
CA ALA A 171 -13.32 1.34 10.06
C ALA A 171 -14.76 0.78 10.16
N ASP A 172 -15.52 1.22 11.16
CA ASP A 172 -16.92 0.82 11.36
C ASP A 172 -17.88 1.33 10.28
N ASP A 173 -17.46 2.31 9.47
CA ASP A 173 -18.26 2.83 8.35
C ASP A 173 -18.12 1.98 7.09
N VAL A 174 -17.10 1.12 7.01
CA VAL A 174 -16.82 0.29 5.84
C VAL A 174 -17.99 -0.64 5.48
N PRO A 175 -18.64 -1.36 6.43
CA PRO A 175 -19.80 -2.21 6.13
C PRO A 175 -21.04 -1.43 5.68
N ARG A 176 -21.13 -0.14 6.02
CA ARG A 176 -22.29 0.72 5.73
C ARG A 176 -22.31 1.21 4.27
N ARG A 177 -21.22 1.03 3.53
CA ARG A 177 -21.10 1.43 2.12
C ARG A 177 -21.69 0.37 1.21
N SER A 178 -22.99 0.47 0.91
CA SER A 178 -23.64 -0.39 -0.08
C SER A 178 -23.13 -0.08 -1.49
N ALA A 179 -22.40 -1.02 -2.08
CA ALA A 179 -22.02 -1.08 -3.49
C ALA A 179 -21.09 0.03 -4.01
N ALA A 180 -19.90 0.15 -3.42
CA ALA A 180 -18.78 0.66 -4.22
C ALA A 180 -18.67 -0.24 -5.47
N PRO A 181 -18.62 0.31 -6.70
CA PRO A 181 -18.30 -0.50 -7.86
C PRO A 181 -16.94 -1.09 -7.56
N THR A 182 -16.86 -2.42 -7.38
CA THR A 182 -15.64 -3.19 -7.16
C THR A 182 -14.47 -2.49 -7.84
N CYS A 183 -13.70 -1.70 -7.09
CA CYS A 183 -12.77 -0.79 -7.71
C CYS A 183 -11.75 -1.68 -8.42
N PRO A 184 -11.58 -1.56 -9.76
CA PRO A 184 -10.75 -2.49 -10.49
C PRO A 184 -9.27 -2.43 -10.08
N ALA A 185 -8.86 -1.55 -9.16
CA ALA A 185 -7.47 -1.47 -8.67
C ALA A 185 -6.91 -2.86 -8.32
N ALA A 186 -7.66 -3.67 -7.58
CA ALA A 186 -7.25 -5.05 -7.25
C ALA A 186 -7.28 -6.01 -8.46
N ARG A 187 -8.09 -5.72 -9.50
CA ARG A 187 -8.22 -6.54 -10.73
C ARG A 187 -7.22 -6.12 -11.82
N CYS A 188 -6.73 -4.89 -11.80
CA CYS A 188 -5.73 -4.35 -12.72
C CYS A 188 -4.30 -4.58 -12.23
N TYR A 189 -4.11 -4.81 -10.93
CA TYR A 189 -2.84 -5.24 -10.37
C TYR A 189 -2.61 -6.74 -10.62
N SER A 190 -2.18 -7.09 -11.84
CA SER A 190 -1.38 -8.29 -12.02
C SER A 190 0.05 -7.94 -11.63
N SER A 191 0.48 -8.35 -10.43
CA SER A 191 1.84 -8.17 -9.87
C SER A 191 2.98 -8.61 -10.82
N THR A 192 2.66 -9.36 -11.88
CA THR A 192 3.61 -9.76 -12.91
C THR A 192 3.41 -8.96 -14.20
N ARG A 193 3.98 -7.76 -14.30
CA ARG A 193 4.24 -7.14 -15.62
C ARG A 193 5.65 -6.59 -15.68
N THR A 194 6.50 -7.33 -16.40
CA THR A 194 7.87 -6.98 -16.80
C THR A 194 7.94 -5.62 -17.51
N PRO A 195 9.01 -4.83 -17.32
CA PRO A 195 9.21 -3.59 -18.04
C PRO A 195 9.71 -3.89 -19.46
N SER A 196 8.80 -4.05 -20.42
CA SER A 196 9.17 -3.98 -21.84
C SER A 196 8.91 -2.57 -22.34
N THR A 197 10.00 -1.81 -22.46
CA THR A 197 10.23 -0.72 -23.41
C THR A 197 8.97 -0.02 -23.94
N ALA A 198 8.58 1.08 -23.30
CA ALA A 198 7.63 2.04 -23.84
C ALA A 198 8.26 2.78 -25.04
N THR A 199 8.26 2.15 -26.22
CA THR A 199 8.53 2.86 -27.47
C THR A 199 7.31 3.70 -27.81
N ARG A 200 7.42 4.99 -27.49
CA ARG A 200 6.58 6.12 -27.92
C ARG A 200 6.21 6.00 -29.41
N ARG A 201 5.03 5.44 -29.73
CA ARG A 201 4.43 5.57 -31.08
C ARG A 201 3.43 6.72 -31.09
N ARG A 202 3.86 7.82 -31.68
CA ARG A 202 3.03 8.96 -32.08
C ARG A 202 1.86 8.50 -32.98
N GLY A 203 0.68 9.03 -32.68
CA GLY A 203 -0.44 9.38 -33.57
C GLY A 203 -0.78 8.49 -34.77
N ARG A 204 -1.97 7.88 -34.72
CA ARG A 204 -2.86 7.88 -35.90
C ARG A 204 -4.33 7.80 -35.49
N SER A 205 -5.01 8.92 -35.64
CA SER A 205 -6.46 9.03 -35.71
C SER A 205 -7.01 8.04 -36.73
N ARG A 206 -7.90 7.14 -36.30
CA ARG A 206 -8.88 6.49 -37.16
C ARG A 206 -10.24 6.55 -36.47
N ARG A 207 -11.08 7.44 -36.99
CA ARG A 207 -12.53 7.45 -36.83
C ARG A 207 -13.06 6.06 -37.23
N GLY A 208 -13.73 5.37 -36.32
CA GLY A 208 -14.54 4.19 -36.58
C GLY A 208 -15.94 4.46 -36.04
N SER A 209 -16.92 4.55 -36.94
CA SER A 209 -18.30 4.92 -36.64
C SER A 209 -19.07 3.77 -35.98
N CYS A 210 -19.62 3.98 -34.79
CA CYS A 210 -20.67 3.10 -34.26
C CYS A 210 -22.03 3.62 -34.72
N ARG A 211 -22.60 2.95 -35.74
CA ARG A 211 -23.99 3.12 -36.16
C ARG A 211 -24.93 2.68 -35.04
N ARG A 212 -25.91 3.54 -34.73
CA ARG A 212 -27.15 3.20 -34.03
C ARG A 212 -27.95 2.18 -34.85
N GLY A 213 -28.50 1.17 -34.19
CA GLY A 213 -29.56 0.31 -34.70
C GLY A 213 -30.45 -0.09 -33.54
N SER A 214 -31.72 0.31 -33.61
CA SER A 214 -32.75 0.16 -32.57
C SER A 214 -33.80 -0.86 -33.04
N LYS A 215 -34.42 -1.53 -32.05
CA LYS A 215 -35.68 -2.33 -32.06
C LYS A 215 -35.72 -3.72 -32.72
N ALA A 216 -36.08 -4.72 -31.90
CA ALA A 216 -37.31 -5.55 -31.98
C ALA A 216 -37.16 -6.73 -30.98
N ALA A 217 -37.94 -6.81 -29.89
CA ALA A 217 -39.23 -7.53 -29.79
C ALA A 217 -39.13 -9.04 -30.13
N GLY A 218 -39.41 -9.89 -29.14
CA GLY A 218 -39.54 -11.35 -29.35
C GLY A 218 -39.58 -12.12 -28.03
N ALA A 219 -40.77 -12.22 -27.44
CA ALA A 219 -41.05 -13.15 -26.36
C ALA A 219 -41.12 -14.60 -26.90
N THR A 220 -40.52 -15.58 -26.23
CA THR A 220 -41.10 -16.93 -26.15
C THR A 220 -40.62 -17.65 -24.89
N ARG A 221 -41.58 -18.31 -24.26
CA ARG A 221 -41.56 -19.13 -23.04
C ARG A 221 -41.15 -20.58 -23.37
N CYS A 222 -41.15 -21.41 -22.33
CA CYS A 222 -41.01 -22.89 -22.25
C CYS A 222 -39.61 -23.31 -21.77
N SER A 223 -39.44 -24.10 -20.70
CA SER A 223 -40.36 -24.82 -19.80
C SER A 223 -39.73 -24.92 -18.42
#